data_AF-A0A812L8N1-F1
#
_entry.id   AF-A0A812L8N1-F1
#
_cell.length_a   1.000
_cell.length_b   1.000
_cell.length_c   1.000
_cell.angle_alpha   90.00
_cell.angle_beta   90.00
_cell.angle_gamma   90.00
#
_symmetry.space_group_name_H-M   'P 1'
#
loop_
_entity.id
_entity.type
_entity.pdbx_description
1 polymer ?
#
loop_
_entity_poly.entity_id
_entity_poly.type
_entity_poly.pdbx_seq_one_letter_code
_entity_poly.pdbx_strand_id
1 'polypeptide(L)'
;MLRVWSRVSGEELAAVPKGTLFDVVAVKRHLRAKYHYPMCFQRLFESESGIEELPGMPLRTTEWQLVVSSTLGRPDLEDRATEELVLYAAKKGHVEVARALLAGGADKDWQDGVTSEKTALMHACAQGHIDMVRFLLEAGVKTNLKDSQGKTALMHAAGQGHAEIVHLLVEAGADRNLQDNRGRLPNLQ
;
A
#
# COMPACT_ATOMS: atom_id res chain seq x y z
N MET A 1 18.06 23.52 2.54
CA MET A 1 17.35 22.42 3.23
C MET A 1 16.90 21.40 2.19
N LEU A 2 16.49 20.18 2.56
CA LEU A 2 15.64 19.32 1.73
C LEU A 2 14.19 19.60 2.09
N ARG A 3 13.41 20.14 1.16
CA ARG A 3 11.97 20.33 1.37
C ARG A 3 11.18 19.27 0.63
N VAL A 4 10.21 18.69 1.31
CA VAL A 4 9.35 17.61 0.84
C VAL A 4 7.97 18.18 0.60
N TRP A 5 7.48 18.09 -0.63
CA TRP A 5 6.20 18.67 -1.03
C TRP A 5 5.25 17.60 -1.53
N SER A 6 3.96 17.75 -1.22
CA SER A 6 2.90 16.95 -1.83
C SER A 6 2.63 17.46 -3.24
N ARG A 7 2.71 16.59 -4.25
CA ARG A 7 2.34 16.97 -5.62
C ARG A 7 0.85 17.25 -5.78
N VAL A 8 0.00 16.62 -4.94
CA VAL A 8 -1.46 16.73 -5.04
C VAL A 8 -2.01 17.94 -4.30
N SER A 9 -1.49 18.26 -3.11
CA SER A 9 -1.94 19.44 -2.35
C SER A 9 -1.08 20.68 -2.57
N GLY A 10 0.14 20.53 -3.10
CA GLY A 10 1.10 21.64 -3.21
C GLY A 10 1.65 22.13 -1.87
N GLU A 11 1.36 21.44 -0.77
CA GLU A 11 1.80 21.82 0.57
C GLU A 11 3.18 21.22 0.91
N GLU A 12 3.93 21.97 1.73
CA GLU A 12 5.19 21.49 2.29
C GLU A 12 4.90 20.50 3.42
N LEU A 13 5.24 19.24 3.20
CA LEU A 13 5.03 18.15 4.16
C LEU A 13 6.14 18.08 5.21
N ALA A 14 7.38 18.41 4.82
CA ALA A 14 8.52 18.36 5.73
C ALA A 14 9.72 19.18 5.23
N ALA A 15 10.47 19.76 6.16
CA ALA A 15 11.78 20.34 5.94
C ALA A 15 12.87 19.54 6.69
N VAL A 16 13.91 19.10 5.99
CA VAL A 16 15.03 18.34 6.56
C VAL A 16 16.36 19.06 6.34
N PRO A 17 17.18 19.30 7.37
CA PRO A 17 18.49 19.94 7.22
C PRO A 17 19.46 19.14 6.32
N LYS A 18 20.28 19.86 5.51
CA LYS A 18 21.25 19.24 4.56
C LYS A 18 22.30 18.35 5.25
N GLY A 19 22.64 18.61 6.51
CA GLY A 19 23.64 17.84 7.26
C GLY A 19 23.17 16.45 7.73
N THR A 20 21.89 16.12 7.57
CA THR A 20 21.29 14.86 8.07
C THR A 20 21.18 13.79 6.98
N LEU A 21 21.41 14.14 5.71
CA LEU A 21 21.00 13.35 4.56
C LEU A 21 22.14 13.27 3.54
N PHE A 22 22.85 12.14 3.51
CA PHE A 22 23.99 11.91 2.62
C PHE A 22 23.64 11.08 1.38
N ASP A 23 22.48 10.41 1.37
CA ASP A 23 22.03 9.54 0.29
C ASP A 23 20.49 9.45 0.27
N VAL A 24 19.91 9.22 -0.91
CA VAL A 24 18.49 9.02 -1.19
C VAL A 24 17.88 7.95 -0.28
N VAL A 25 18.64 6.90 0.05
CA VAL A 25 18.23 5.84 0.99
C VAL A 25 18.07 6.36 2.42
N ALA A 26 18.94 7.29 2.85
CA ALA A 26 18.85 7.91 4.18
C ALA A 26 17.64 8.85 4.28
N VAL A 27 17.36 9.62 3.20
CA VAL A 27 16.16 10.47 3.08
C VAL A 27 14.89 9.65 3.22
N LYS A 28 14.81 8.56 2.46
CA LYS A 28 13.73 7.58 2.49
C LYS A 28 13.49 7.02 3.89
N ARG A 29 14.56 6.60 4.58
CA ARG A 29 14.48 6.05 5.93
C ARG A 29 14.07 7.10 6.96
N HIS A 30 14.56 8.33 6.85
CA HIS A 30 14.22 9.42 7.76
C HIS A 30 12.74 9.83 7.64
N LEU A 31 12.24 9.99 6.42
CA LEU A 31 10.85 10.37 6.18
C LEU A 31 9.87 9.28 6.62
N ARG A 32 10.23 8.01 6.41
CA ARG A 32 9.49 6.88 6.97
C ARG A 32 9.49 6.87 8.50
N ALA A 33 10.65 7.07 9.12
CA ALA A 33 10.79 7.00 10.57
C ALA A 33 10.07 8.16 11.29
N LYS A 34 10.03 9.34 10.66
CA LYS A 34 9.52 10.57 11.29
C LYS A 34 8.09 10.91 10.90
N TYR A 35 7.65 10.56 9.69
CA TYR A 35 6.35 10.98 9.14
C TYR A 35 5.52 9.82 8.60
N HIS A 36 5.98 8.57 8.77
CA HIS A 36 5.28 7.35 8.33
C HIS A 36 4.94 7.26 6.83
N TYR A 37 5.54 8.11 5.98
CA TYR A 37 5.29 8.08 4.54
C TYR A 37 5.87 6.81 3.88
N PRO A 38 5.11 6.14 2.98
CA PRO A 38 5.62 5.05 2.17
C PRO A 38 6.64 5.53 1.12
N MET A 39 7.39 4.60 0.56
CA MET A 39 8.61 4.81 -0.25
C MET A 39 8.40 5.40 -1.66
N CYS A 40 7.26 6.03 -1.94
CA CYS A 40 6.90 6.57 -3.26
C CYS A 40 7.58 7.93 -3.55
N PHE A 41 8.91 7.94 -3.57
CA PHE A 41 9.68 9.08 -4.04
C PHE A 41 10.04 8.88 -5.50
N GLN A 42 9.57 9.78 -6.37
CA GLN A 42 9.86 9.69 -7.79
C GLN A 42 11.05 10.54 -8.26
N ARG A 43 11.37 11.69 -7.63
CA ARG A 43 12.48 12.54 -8.11
C ARG A 43 13.06 13.49 -7.08
N LEU A 44 14.39 13.56 -7.08
CA LEU A 44 15.21 14.53 -6.35
C LEU A 44 15.80 15.51 -7.36
N PHE A 45 15.70 16.80 -7.11
CA PHE A 45 16.30 17.83 -7.96
C PHE A 45 17.32 18.67 -7.20
N GLU A 46 18.46 18.90 -7.85
CA GLU A 46 19.42 19.94 -7.50
C GLU A 46 19.26 21.05 -8.55
N SER A 47 18.74 22.21 -8.15
CA SER A 47 18.40 23.30 -9.08
C SER A 47 19.36 24.47 -8.92
N GLU A 48 20.22 24.68 -9.92
CA GLU A 48 20.83 25.99 -10.19
C GLU A 48 20.23 26.70 -11.43
N SER A 49 19.45 26.03 -12.27
CA SER A 49 18.64 26.69 -13.31
C SER A 49 17.73 25.72 -14.06
N GLY A 50 16.46 26.09 -14.17
CA GLY A 50 15.55 25.68 -15.24
C GLY A 50 14.90 24.29 -15.09
N ILE A 51 13.73 24.24 -14.45
CA ILE A 51 12.71 23.24 -14.73
C ILE A 51 11.46 24.03 -15.14
N GLU A 52 10.82 23.62 -16.25
CA GLU A 52 9.57 24.21 -16.74
C GLU A 52 8.58 24.43 -15.59
N GLU A 53 8.18 25.69 -15.42
CA GLU A 53 7.27 26.13 -14.37
C GLU A 53 5.92 25.43 -14.52
N LEU A 54 5.65 24.46 -13.64
CA LEU A 54 4.26 24.13 -13.35
C LEU A 54 3.64 25.34 -12.66
N PRO A 55 2.52 25.88 -13.16
CA PRO A 55 1.98 27.15 -12.70
C PRO A 55 1.54 27.04 -11.23
N GLY A 56 2.17 27.84 -10.37
CA GLY A 56 1.75 28.01 -8.96
C GLY A 56 2.79 27.72 -7.89
N MET A 57 4.02 27.29 -8.21
CA MET A 57 5.05 27.08 -7.19
C MET A 57 5.97 28.30 -7.00
N PRO A 58 6.09 28.85 -5.78
CA PRO A 58 7.07 29.90 -5.49
C PRO A 58 8.47 29.29 -5.32
N LEU A 59 9.25 29.19 -6.40
CA LEU A 59 10.63 28.68 -6.33
C LEU A 59 11.62 29.83 -6.02
N ARG A 60 12.22 29.80 -4.82
CA ARG A 60 13.42 30.59 -4.50
C ARG A 60 14.67 29.70 -4.53
N THR A 61 15.77 30.32 -4.97
CA THR A 61 17.07 29.76 -5.35
C THR A 61 17.85 29.04 -4.23
N THR A 62 18.63 28.02 -4.63
CA THR A 62 19.65 27.20 -3.90
C THR A 62 19.21 26.19 -2.82
N GLU A 63 18.05 25.51 -3.01
CA GLU A 63 17.58 24.42 -2.12
C GLU A 63 17.38 23.08 -2.84
N TRP A 64 17.51 21.97 -2.11
CA TRP A 64 17.21 20.63 -2.62
C TRP A 64 15.71 20.38 -2.46
N GLN A 65 15.03 19.97 -3.53
CA GLN A 65 13.58 19.79 -3.51
C GLN A 65 13.21 18.34 -3.86
N LEU A 66 12.32 17.78 -3.02
CA LEU A 66 11.76 16.44 -3.19
C LEU A 66 10.26 16.57 -3.42
N VAL A 67 9.83 16.25 -4.64
CA VAL A 67 8.41 16.20 -4.98
C VAL A 67 7.91 14.80 -4.68
N VAL A 68 7.06 14.67 -3.68
CA VAL A 68 6.31 13.45 -3.41
C VAL A 68 5.10 13.47 -4.32
N SER A 69 5.21 12.76 -5.44
CA SER A 69 4.02 12.38 -6.17
C SER A 69 3.35 11.28 -5.36
N SER A 70 2.27 11.61 -4.64
CA SER A 70 1.14 10.67 -4.64
C SER A 70 0.87 10.41 -6.12
N THR A 71 0.91 9.14 -6.50
CA THR A 71 1.00 8.67 -7.89
C THR A 71 -0.24 9.04 -8.68
N LEU A 72 -0.25 10.27 -9.17
CA LEU A 72 -1.19 10.84 -10.13
C LEU A 72 -0.33 11.62 -11.15
N GLY A 73 0.16 10.91 -12.17
CA GLY A 73 0.54 11.47 -13.47
C GLY A 73 1.08 10.51 -14.55
N ARG A 74 0.84 9.18 -14.52
CA ARG A 74 1.02 8.23 -15.64
C ARG A 74 -0.05 7.11 -15.61
N PRO A 75 -1.13 7.19 -16.42
CA PRO A 75 -2.29 6.30 -16.32
C PRO A 75 -1.93 4.80 -16.39
N ASP A 76 -0.93 4.44 -17.19
CA ASP A 76 -0.67 3.02 -17.49
C ASP A 76 0.22 2.31 -16.44
N LEU A 77 0.91 3.08 -15.59
CA LEU A 77 1.77 2.58 -14.48
C LEU A 77 1.20 2.95 -13.10
N GLU A 78 0.13 3.75 -13.06
CA GLU A 78 -0.64 4.12 -11.87
C GLU A 78 -1.39 2.92 -11.30
N ASP A 79 -2.23 2.27 -12.12
CA ASP A 79 -3.14 1.15 -11.78
C ASP A 79 -2.45 -0.16 -11.36
N ARG A 80 -1.13 -0.17 -11.20
CA ARG A 80 -0.41 -1.28 -10.55
C ARG A 80 0.30 -0.83 -9.29
N ALA A 81 0.85 0.38 -9.28
CA ALA A 81 1.57 0.90 -8.13
C ALA A 81 0.61 1.23 -6.98
N THR A 82 -0.60 1.72 -7.24
CA THR A 82 -1.62 1.96 -6.21
C THR A 82 -2.07 0.67 -5.54
N GLU A 83 -2.23 -0.39 -6.30
CA GLU A 83 -2.75 -1.69 -5.86
C GLU A 83 -1.67 -2.46 -5.10
N GLU A 84 -0.41 -2.41 -5.57
CA GLU A 84 0.74 -2.91 -4.81
C GLU A 84 0.88 -2.22 -3.45
N LEU A 85 0.58 -0.91 -3.37
CA LEU A 85 0.56 -0.19 -2.10
C LEU A 85 -0.58 -0.64 -1.17
N VAL A 86 -1.75 -0.97 -1.71
CA VAL A 86 -2.84 -1.58 -0.92
C VAL A 86 -2.41 -2.93 -0.37
N LEU A 87 -1.75 -3.77 -1.18
CA LEU A 87 -1.20 -5.05 -0.70
C LEU A 87 -0.17 -4.84 0.42
N TYR A 88 0.72 -3.85 0.27
CA TYR A 88 1.72 -3.53 1.29
C TYR A 88 1.07 -3.04 2.58
N ALA A 89 0.12 -2.12 2.51
CA ALA A 89 -0.63 -1.62 3.65
C ALA A 89 -1.37 -2.77 4.37
N ALA A 90 -2.02 -3.66 3.62
CA ALA A 90 -2.71 -4.82 4.18
C ALA A 90 -1.76 -5.81 4.87
N LYS A 91 -0.59 -6.08 4.26
CA LYS A 91 0.46 -6.92 4.88
C LYS A 91 1.04 -6.32 6.16
N LYS A 92 1.03 -4.99 6.30
CA LYS A 92 1.52 -4.27 7.48
C LYS A 92 0.43 -3.89 8.48
N GLY A 93 -0.85 -4.08 8.15
CA GLY A 93 -1.96 -3.71 9.01
C GLY A 93 -2.23 -2.20 9.06
N HIS A 94 -1.76 -1.42 8.08
CA HIS A 94 -1.93 0.04 8.07
C HIS A 94 -3.32 0.43 7.53
N VAL A 95 -4.35 0.36 8.37
CA VAL A 95 -5.76 0.55 7.97
C VAL A 95 -6.00 1.90 7.31
N GLU A 96 -5.51 2.99 7.89
CA GLU A 96 -5.76 4.34 7.36
C GLU A 96 -5.10 4.57 5.99
N VAL A 97 -3.95 3.92 5.74
CA VAL A 97 -3.31 3.97 4.41
C VAL A 97 -4.14 3.20 3.39
N ALA A 98 -4.61 2.00 3.74
CA ALA A 98 -5.49 1.23 2.87
C ALA A 98 -6.81 1.97 2.59
N ARG A 99 -7.40 2.61 3.61
CA ARG A 99 -8.61 3.44 3.49
C ARG A 99 -8.42 4.58 2.48
N ALA A 100 -7.35 5.34 2.63
CA ALA A 100 -7.06 6.44 1.72
C ALA A 100 -6.87 5.95 0.27
N LEU A 101 -6.19 4.83 0.08
CA LEU A 101 -5.94 4.25 -1.25
C LEU A 101 -7.24 3.73 -1.91
N LEU A 102 -8.10 3.02 -1.16
CA LEU A 102 -9.38 2.55 -1.67
C LEU A 102 -10.34 3.70 -1.97
N ALA A 103 -10.36 4.75 -1.14
CA ALA A 103 -11.12 5.97 -1.40
C ALA A 103 -10.61 6.71 -2.66
N GLY A 104 -9.31 6.56 -2.96
CA GLY A 104 -8.67 7.06 -4.17
C GLY A 104 -8.93 6.24 -5.43
N GLY A 105 -9.75 5.19 -5.36
CA GLY A 105 -10.15 4.38 -6.52
C GLY A 105 -9.29 3.14 -6.75
N ALA A 106 -8.37 2.78 -5.85
CA ALA A 106 -7.60 1.54 -5.98
C ALA A 106 -8.53 0.32 -6.01
N ASP A 107 -8.22 -0.66 -6.87
CA ASP A 107 -9.00 -1.89 -6.93
C ASP A 107 -8.81 -2.73 -5.65
N LYS A 108 -9.89 -2.84 -4.88
CA LYS A 108 -9.94 -3.57 -3.61
C LYS A 108 -9.78 -5.09 -3.76
N ASP A 109 -10.10 -5.62 -4.94
CA ASP A 109 -10.02 -7.04 -5.27
C ASP A 109 -8.76 -7.39 -6.07
N TRP A 110 -7.86 -6.42 -6.27
CA TRP A 110 -6.67 -6.60 -7.10
C TRP A 110 -5.81 -7.76 -6.63
N GLN A 111 -5.30 -8.51 -7.59
CA GLN A 111 -4.38 -9.62 -7.40
C GLN A 111 -3.06 -9.31 -8.09
N ASP A 112 -1.97 -9.53 -7.35
CA ASP A 112 -0.63 -9.41 -7.91
C ASP A 112 -0.40 -10.50 -8.98
N GLY A 113 -0.46 -10.14 -10.26
CA GLY A 113 -0.28 -11.08 -11.37
C GLY A 113 1.17 -11.52 -11.62
N VAL A 114 2.13 -11.15 -10.77
CA VAL A 114 3.56 -11.34 -11.02
C VAL A 114 4.20 -12.34 -10.05
N THR A 115 3.74 -12.41 -8.81
CA THR A 115 4.38 -13.18 -7.75
C THR A 115 3.49 -14.26 -7.15
N SER A 116 2.23 -13.96 -6.84
CA SER A 116 1.40 -14.90 -6.07
C SER A 116 -0.10 -14.83 -6.29
N GLU A 117 -0.60 -13.87 -7.07
CA GLU A 117 -2.04 -13.62 -7.27
C GLU A 117 -2.79 -13.40 -5.95
N LYS A 118 -2.13 -12.81 -4.96
CA LYS A 118 -2.73 -12.54 -3.65
C LYS A 118 -3.44 -11.20 -3.61
N THR A 119 -4.57 -11.19 -2.92
CA THR A 119 -5.32 -9.96 -2.60
C THR A 119 -4.85 -9.33 -1.30
N ALA A 120 -5.26 -8.09 -1.07
CA ALA A 120 -5.05 -7.38 0.19
C ALA A 120 -5.62 -8.18 1.39
N LEU A 121 -6.82 -8.75 1.22
CA LEU A 121 -7.46 -9.57 2.24
C LEU A 121 -6.62 -10.80 2.60
N MET A 122 -6.07 -11.52 1.62
CA MET A 122 -5.21 -12.67 1.87
C MET A 122 -3.96 -12.30 2.66
N HIS A 123 -3.34 -11.15 2.37
CA HIS A 123 -2.19 -10.66 3.13
C HIS A 123 -2.55 -10.30 4.56
N ALA A 124 -3.66 -9.58 4.78
CA ALA A 124 -4.12 -9.25 6.12
C ALA A 124 -4.43 -10.52 6.94
N CYS A 125 -5.11 -11.49 6.32
CA CYS A 125 -5.45 -12.77 6.94
C CYS A 125 -4.21 -13.61 7.29
N ALA A 126 -3.23 -13.70 6.39
CA ALA A 126 -2.00 -14.45 6.65
C ALA A 126 -1.14 -13.82 7.77
N GLN A 127 -1.25 -12.51 7.98
CA GLN A 127 -0.47 -11.78 8.99
C GLN A 127 -1.20 -11.60 10.33
N GLY A 128 -2.49 -11.92 10.41
CA GLY A 128 -3.24 -11.80 11.67
C GLY A 128 -3.77 -10.40 11.95
N HIS A 129 -3.84 -9.50 10.95
CA HIS A 129 -4.28 -8.11 11.16
C HIS A 129 -5.80 -8.00 11.20
N ILE A 130 -6.40 -8.25 12.37
CA ILE A 130 -7.86 -8.29 12.57
C ILE A 130 -8.55 -7.00 12.12
N ASP A 131 -8.05 -5.83 12.53
CA ASP A 131 -8.66 -4.53 12.17
C ASP A 131 -8.65 -4.28 10.66
N MET A 132 -7.57 -4.69 9.99
CA MET A 132 -7.46 -4.63 8.53
C MET A 132 -8.44 -5.58 7.85
N VAL A 133 -8.61 -6.81 8.38
CA VAL A 133 -9.59 -7.75 7.85
C VAL A 133 -11.00 -7.19 7.99
N ARG A 134 -11.39 -6.67 9.16
CA ARG A 134 -12.70 -6.04 9.36
C ARG A 134 -12.93 -4.92 8.36
N PHE A 135 -11.98 -3.99 8.24
CA PHE A 135 -12.05 -2.90 7.29
C PHE A 135 -12.24 -3.36 5.84
N LEU A 136 -11.46 -4.35 5.38
CA LEU A 136 -11.56 -4.86 4.01
C LEU A 136 -12.90 -5.57 3.77
N LEU A 137 -13.41 -6.32 4.75
CA LEU A 137 -14.73 -6.95 4.66
C LEU A 137 -15.86 -5.91 4.59
N GLU A 138 -15.79 -4.85 5.40
CA GLU A 138 -16.71 -3.71 5.34
C GLU A 138 -16.66 -2.98 3.98
N ALA A 139 -15.48 -2.93 3.35
CA ALA A 139 -15.31 -2.40 1.99
C ALA A 139 -15.91 -3.32 0.90
N GLY A 140 -16.41 -4.50 1.26
CA GLY A 140 -17.10 -5.44 0.37
C GLY A 140 -16.16 -6.09 -0.65
N VAL A 141 -14.97 -6.50 -0.22
CA VAL A 141 -14.04 -7.29 -1.03
C VAL A 141 -14.56 -8.71 -1.26
N LYS A 142 -14.14 -9.35 -2.35
CA LYS A 142 -14.43 -10.77 -2.61
C LYS A 142 -13.61 -11.66 -1.68
N THR A 143 -14.31 -12.47 -0.87
CA THR A 143 -13.69 -13.37 0.12
C THR A 143 -13.17 -14.69 -0.48
N ASN A 144 -13.74 -15.10 -1.63
CA ASN A 144 -13.52 -16.41 -2.24
C ASN A 144 -12.54 -16.40 -3.43
N LEU A 145 -11.84 -15.28 -3.67
CA LEU A 145 -10.75 -15.25 -4.64
C LEU A 145 -9.66 -16.25 -4.25
N LYS A 146 -8.99 -16.82 -5.26
CA LYS A 146 -7.93 -17.81 -5.09
C LYS A 146 -6.62 -17.22 -5.58
N ASP A 147 -5.56 -17.47 -4.81
CA ASP A 147 -4.19 -17.16 -5.22
C ASP A 147 -3.65 -18.20 -6.21
N SER A 148 -2.40 -18.04 -6.64
CA SER A 148 -1.78 -18.93 -7.64
C SER A 148 -1.63 -20.40 -7.17
N GLN A 149 -1.80 -20.65 -5.86
CA GLN A 149 -1.82 -21.99 -5.27
C GLN A 149 -3.24 -22.52 -5.05
N GLY A 150 -4.25 -21.79 -5.52
CA GLY A 150 -5.66 -22.08 -5.32
C GLY A 150 -6.17 -21.72 -3.91
N LYS A 151 -5.37 -21.01 -3.10
CA LYS A 151 -5.73 -20.75 -1.70
C LYS A 151 -6.58 -19.49 -1.56
N THR A 152 -7.60 -19.57 -0.71
CA THR A 152 -8.46 -18.43 -0.35
C THR A 152 -7.94 -17.71 0.90
N ALA A 153 -8.48 -16.52 1.20
CA ALA A 153 -8.19 -15.80 2.43
C ALA A 153 -8.46 -16.65 3.69
N LEU A 154 -9.54 -17.45 3.67
CA LEU A 154 -9.90 -18.38 4.73
C LEU A 154 -8.82 -19.44 4.97
N MET A 155 -8.24 -20.01 3.91
CA MET A 155 -7.15 -20.98 4.03
C MET A 155 -5.87 -20.36 4.59
N HIS A 156 -5.58 -19.10 4.25
CA HIS A 156 -4.42 -18.39 4.82
C HIS A 156 -4.61 -18.12 6.31
N ALA A 157 -5.78 -17.65 6.74
CA ALA A 157 -6.08 -17.44 8.17
C ALA A 157 -6.02 -18.75 8.97
N ALA A 158 -6.71 -19.78 8.47
CA ALA A 158 -6.78 -21.11 9.07
C ALA A 158 -5.40 -21.77 9.16
N GLY A 159 -4.61 -21.73 8.09
CA GLY A 159 -3.26 -22.31 8.07
C GLY A 159 -2.25 -21.61 8.98
N GLN A 160 -2.55 -20.40 9.45
CA GLN A 160 -1.73 -19.66 10.41
C GLN A 160 -2.30 -19.68 11.84
N GLY A 161 -3.46 -20.32 12.06
CA GLY A 161 -4.09 -20.43 13.38
C GLY A 161 -4.81 -19.17 13.86
N HIS A 162 -5.17 -18.25 12.96
CA HIS A 162 -5.86 -17.00 13.31
C HIS A 162 -7.37 -17.22 13.47
N ALA A 163 -7.77 -17.88 14.54
CA ALA A 163 -9.17 -18.31 14.78
C ALA A 163 -10.19 -17.16 14.71
N GLU A 164 -9.88 -15.99 15.27
CA GLU A 164 -10.80 -14.84 15.21
C GLU A 164 -11.03 -14.36 13.76
N ILE A 165 -9.98 -14.33 12.94
CA ILE A 165 -10.09 -13.97 11.51
C ILE A 165 -10.89 -15.03 10.75
N VAL A 166 -10.70 -16.32 11.09
CA VAL A 166 -11.50 -17.41 10.51
C VAL A 166 -12.98 -17.19 10.80
N HIS A 167 -13.35 -16.84 12.04
CA HIS A 167 -14.73 -16.51 12.39
C HIS A 167 -15.27 -15.35 11.57
N LEU A 168 -14.53 -14.24 11.47
CA LEU A 168 -14.94 -13.07 10.68
C LEU A 168 -15.18 -13.40 9.21
N LEU A 169 -14.30 -14.19 8.60
CA LEU A 169 -14.44 -14.60 7.20
C LEU A 169 -15.67 -15.49 6.98
N VAL A 170 -15.93 -16.43 7.89
CA VAL A 170 -17.10 -17.31 7.81
C VAL A 170 -18.40 -16.52 8.00
N GLU A 171 -18.43 -15.57 8.93
CA GLU A 171 -19.57 -14.65 9.11
C GLU A 171 -19.80 -13.79 7.87
N ALA A 172 -18.73 -13.38 7.19
CA ALA A 172 -18.79 -12.66 5.91
C ALA A 172 -19.09 -13.57 4.69
N GLY A 173 -19.43 -14.85 4.91
CA GLY A 173 -19.85 -15.77 3.86
C GLY A 173 -18.72 -16.39 3.03
N ALA A 174 -17.49 -16.46 3.57
CA ALA A 174 -16.41 -17.20 2.92
C ALA A 174 -16.75 -18.69 2.79
N ASP A 175 -16.53 -19.26 1.60
CA ASP A 175 -16.85 -20.65 1.31
C ASP A 175 -15.80 -21.59 1.94
N ARG A 176 -16.29 -22.43 2.85
CA ARG A 176 -15.51 -23.41 3.62
C ARG A 176 -15.18 -24.67 2.83
N ASN A 177 -15.82 -24.87 1.67
CA ASN A 177 -15.70 -26.07 0.84
C ASN A 177 -14.77 -25.88 -0.36
N LEU A 178 -14.27 -24.68 -0.61
CA LEU A 178 -13.28 -24.45 -1.65
C LEU A 178 -12.00 -25.22 -1.34
N GLN A 179 -11.41 -25.83 -2.38
CA GLN A 179 -10.15 -26.55 -2.28
C GLN A 179 -9.02 -25.79 -2.97
N ASP A 180 -7.81 -25.91 -2.43
CA ASP A 180 -6.59 -25.44 -3.08
C ASP A 180 -6.20 -26.35 -4.26
N ASN A 181 -5.13 -26.00 -4.99
CA ASN A 181 -4.69 -26.78 -6.16
C ASN A 181 -4.23 -28.21 -5.82
N ARG A 182 -4.09 -28.54 -4.53
CA ARG A 182 -3.76 -29.88 -4.04
C ARG A 182 -4.98 -30.62 -3.47
N GLY A 183 -6.19 -30.09 -3.67
CA GLY A 183 -7.43 -30.68 -3.16
C GLY A 183 -7.64 -30.48 -1.65
N ARG A 184 -6.90 -29.58 -0.99
CA ARG A 184 -7.00 -29.37 0.46
C ARG A 184 -8.05 -28.32 0.80
N LEU A 185 -8.85 -28.61 1.81
CA LEU A 185 -9.82 -27.70 2.41
C LEU A 185 -9.15 -26.73 3.41
N PRO A 186 -9.82 -25.62 3.79
CA PRO A 186 -9.37 -24.76 4.89
C PRO A 186 -9.31 -25.56 6.20
N ASN A 187 -8.21 -25.41 6.95
CA ASN A 187 -8.01 -26.12 8.21
C ASN A 187 -8.70 -25.40 9.39
N LEU A 188 -10.02 -25.56 9.52
CA LEU A 188 -10.85 -24.80 10.48
C LEU A 188 -10.84 -25.39 11.91
N GLN A 189 -9.70 -25.91 12.35
CA GLN A 189 -9.53 -26.53 13.67
C GLN A 189 -9.31 -25.51 14.78
#